data_AF-A0A350QYR2-F1
#
_entry.id   AF-A0A350QYR2-F1
#
_cell.length_a   1.000
_cell.length_b   1.000
_cell.length_c   1.000
_cell.angle_alpha   90.00
_cell.angle_beta   90.00
_cell.angle_gamma   90.00
#
_symmetry.space_group_name_H-M   'P 1'
#
loop_
_entity.id
_entity.type
_entity.pdbx_description
1 polymer ?
#
loop_
_entity_poly.entity_id
_entity_poly.type
_entity_poly.pdbx_seq_one_letter_code
_entity_poly.pdbx_strand_id
1 'polypeptide(L)'
;MLNSYLLSWGQMGDRRFLKPLLWSSALTGLSLILFLFFGTVSVDWLFGLLPEETLNSLGEWGSWLKMATQFFAFLFLLAIAYFFFGTLHAAYLGLFLDDIVEAVCDRHYPSAVLNPRMDAAHSIKSSTRFVLLSLSINLIASPLYLLGWFFPPLGLILQVWINGILLGKEYGYLINQRLPREKNEGKQSYTRFGILAELIWLIPVANLLAPILLCSAITHHRNGAQAKKSTA
;
A
#
# COMPACT_ATOMS: atom_id res chain seq x y z
N MET A 1 -10.84 -17.99 0.49
CA MET A 1 -9.77 -17.07 0.04
C MET A 1 -9.72 -16.98 -1.47
N LEU A 2 -9.24 -18.00 -2.20
CA LEU A 2 -9.14 -17.93 -3.67
C LEU A 2 -10.48 -17.61 -4.35
N ASN A 3 -11.55 -18.30 -3.95
CA ASN A 3 -12.89 -17.99 -4.48
C ASN A 3 -13.34 -16.55 -4.18
N SER A 4 -12.93 -15.99 -3.04
CA SER A 4 -13.21 -14.60 -2.68
C SER A 4 -12.49 -13.63 -3.61
N TYR A 5 -11.23 -13.89 -3.95
CA TYR A 5 -10.47 -13.11 -4.95
C TYR A 5 -11.05 -13.23 -6.36
N LEU A 6 -11.53 -14.41 -6.76
CA LEU A 6 -12.20 -14.61 -8.05
C LEU A 6 -13.50 -13.80 -8.15
N LEU A 7 -14.30 -13.76 -7.08
CA LEU A 7 -15.49 -12.90 -7.01
C LEU A 7 -15.11 -11.42 -7.11
N SER A 8 -14.06 -10.98 -6.39
CA SER A 8 -13.56 -9.61 -6.47
C SER A 8 -13.15 -9.22 -7.89
N TRP A 9 -12.48 -10.13 -8.61
CA TRP A 9 -12.05 -9.90 -9.99
C TRP A 9 -13.23 -9.62 -10.92
N GLY A 10 -14.35 -10.34 -10.74
CA GLY A 10 -15.57 -10.15 -11.51
C GLY A 10 -16.27 -8.80 -11.28
N GLN A 11 -15.90 -8.04 -10.25
CA GLN A 11 -16.50 -6.74 -9.92
C GLN A 11 -15.66 -5.52 -10.31
N MET A 12 -14.42 -5.69 -10.77
CA MET A 12 -13.50 -4.56 -10.99
C MET A 12 -13.98 -3.53 -12.02
N GLY A 13 -14.88 -3.91 -12.93
CA GLY A 13 -15.50 -3.00 -13.90
C GLY A 13 -16.56 -2.07 -13.33
N ASP A 14 -16.95 -2.22 -12.06
CA ASP A 14 -17.93 -1.35 -11.42
C ASP A 14 -17.36 0.06 -11.18
N ARG A 15 -18.16 1.09 -11.47
CA ARG A 15 -17.79 2.50 -11.20
C ARG A 15 -17.45 2.75 -9.73
N ARG A 16 -18.05 1.99 -8.81
CA ARG A 16 -17.77 2.08 -7.36
C ARG A 16 -16.41 1.50 -6.97
N PHE A 17 -15.78 0.71 -7.85
CA PHE A 17 -14.40 0.22 -7.69
C PHE A 17 -13.40 1.14 -8.40
N LEU A 18 -13.76 1.58 -9.61
CA LEU A 18 -12.89 2.44 -10.42
C LEU A 18 -12.66 3.81 -9.79
N LYS A 19 -13.68 4.42 -9.15
CA LYS A 19 -13.53 5.73 -8.50
C LYS A 19 -12.48 5.70 -7.37
N PRO A 20 -12.58 4.80 -6.36
CA PRO A 20 -11.53 4.60 -5.35
C PRO A 20 -10.15 4.37 -5.95
N LEU A 21 -10.06 3.48 -6.96
CA LEU A 21 -8.82 3.13 -7.62
C LEU A 21 -8.16 4.35 -8.30
N LEU A 22 -8.95 5.15 -9.03
CA LEU A 22 -8.44 6.34 -9.72
C LEU A 22 -7.98 7.41 -8.73
N TRP A 23 -8.77 7.67 -7.68
CA TRP A 23 -8.39 8.65 -6.66
C TRP A 23 -7.19 8.22 -5.85
N SER A 24 -7.11 6.95 -5.43
CA SER A 24 -5.94 6.44 -4.73
C SER A 24 -4.70 6.47 -5.61
N SER A 25 -4.82 6.12 -6.89
CA SER A 25 -3.72 6.18 -7.86
C SER A 25 -3.24 7.62 -8.08
N ALA A 26 -4.16 8.57 -8.24
CA ALA A 26 -3.84 9.98 -8.41
C ALA A 26 -3.13 10.56 -7.17
N LEU A 27 -3.65 10.29 -5.98
CA LEU A 27 -3.03 10.71 -4.71
C LEU A 27 -1.65 10.09 -4.52
N THR A 28 -1.50 8.80 -4.84
CA THR A 28 -0.19 8.12 -4.76
C THR A 28 0.80 8.75 -5.73
N GLY A 29 0.40 8.93 -6.99
CA GLY A 29 1.25 9.55 -8.02
C GLY A 29 1.65 10.96 -7.65
N LEU A 30 0.71 11.78 -7.17
CA LEU A 30 0.98 13.13 -6.68
C LEU A 30 2.00 13.12 -5.54
N SER A 31 1.81 12.26 -4.54
CA SER A 31 2.75 12.15 -3.40
C SER A 31 4.14 11.70 -3.83
N LEU A 32 4.26 10.78 -4.79
CA LEU A 32 5.55 10.37 -5.32
C LEU A 32 6.21 11.47 -6.16
N ILE A 33 5.45 12.21 -6.97
CA ILE A 33 5.97 13.36 -7.74
C ILE A 33 6.50 14.44 -6.78
N LEU A 34 5.72 14.77 -5.75
CA LEU A 34 6.14 15.72 -4.73
C LEU A 34 7.39 15.23 -3.99
N PHE A 35 7.42 13.94 -3.63
CA PHE A 35 8.60 13.34 -2.99
C PHE A 35 9.85 13.44 -3.88
N LEU A 36 9.75 13.12 -5.17
CA LEU A 36 10.86 13.25 -6.11
C LEU A 36 11.29 14.70 -6.27
N PHE A 37 10.34 15.62 -6.44
CA PHE A 37 10.61 17.06 -6.60
C PHE A 37 11.32 17.64 -5.38
N PHE A 38 10.75 17.46 -4.18
CA PHE A 38 11.37 17.95 -2.95
C PHE A 38 12.67 17.22 -2.63
N GLY A 39 12.77 15.94 -2.97
CA GLY A 39 13.99 15.15 -2.82
C GLY A 39 15.14 15.71 -3.67
N THR A 40 14.92 15.97 -4.96
CA THR A 40 15.94 16.54 -5.84
C THR A 40 16.30 17.97 -5.43
N VAL A 41 15.31 18.80 -5.06
CA VAL A 41 15.57 20.16 -4.55
C VAL A 41 16.40 20.12 -3.27
N SER A 42 16.14 19.17 -2.38
CA SER A 42 16.91 19.01 -1.14
C SER A 42 18.36 18.60 -1.39
N VAL A 43 18.59 17.72 -2.39
CA VAL A 43 19.94 17.34 -2.81
C VAL A 43 20.68 18.55 -3.36
N ASP A 44 20.03 19.35 -4.22
CA ASP A 44 20.63 20.57 -4.76
C ASP A 44 20.95 21.60 -3.68
N TRP A 45 20.04 21.77 -2.72
CA TRP A 45 20.26 22.64 -1.57
C TRP A 45 21.44 22.17 -0.72
N LEU A 46 21.56 20.85 -0.46
CA LEU A 46 22.69 20.27 0.27
C LEU A 46 24.02 20.49 -0.46
N PHE A 47 24.05 20.37 -1.79
CA PHE A 47 25.22 20.70 -2.60
C PHE A 47 25.59 22.18 -2.51
N GLY A 48 24.61 23.07 -2.42
CA GLY A 48 24.83 24.51 -2.25
C GLY A 48 25.45 24.90 -0.90
N LEU A 49 25.48 23.99 0.08
CA LEU A 49 26.18 24.21 1.35
C LEU A 49 27.70 23.97 1.24
N LEU A 50 28.17 23.34 0.16
CA LEU A 50 29.60 23.15 -0.08
C LEU A 50 30.26 24.49 -0.44
N PRO A 51 31.45 24.81 0.10
CA PRO A 51 32.14 26.05 -0.23
C PRO A 51 32.40 26.13 -1.74
N GLU A 52 32.06 27.28 -2.36
CA GLU A 52 32.27 27.50 -3.79
C GLU A 52 33.73 27.29 -4.21
N GLU A 53 34.68 27.62 -3.33
CA GLU A 53 36.11 27.38 -3.53
C GLU A 53 36.44 25.90 -3.73
N THR A 54 35.73 24.99 -3.05
CA THR A 54 35.95 23.54 -3.18
C THR A 54 35.46 23.05 -4.54
N LEU A 55 34.30 23.51 -4.99
CA LEU A 55 33.74 23.14 -6.29
C LEU A 55 34.52 23.78 -7.46
N ASN A 56 34.93 25.03 -7.30
CA ASN A 56 35.70 25.76 -8.31
C ASN A 56 37.14 25.26 -8.42
N SER A 57 37.74 24.77 -7.33
CA SER A 57 39.08 24.13 -7.38
C SER A 57 39.13 22.89 -8.28
N LEU A 58 37.98 22.24 -8.50
CA LEU A 58 37.86 21.07 -9.36
C LEU A 58 37.65 21.44 -10.85
N GLY A 59 37.46 22.72 -11.18
CA GLY A 59 37.21 23.17 -12.55
C GLY A 59 36.02 22.44 -13.19
N GLU A 60 36.20 21.91 -14.40
CA GLU A 60 35.15 21.15 -15.11
C GLU A 60 34.72 19.87 -14.37
N TRP A 61 35.60 19.26 -13.57
CA TRP A 61 35.26 18.07 -12.78
C TRP A 61 34.21 18.34 -11.72
N GLY A 62 34.12 19.56 -11.19
CA GLY A 62 33.07 19.95 -10.24
C GLY A 62 31.68 19.87 -10.85
N SER A 63 31.54 20.24 -12.13
CA SER A 63 30.28 20.18 -12.87
C SER A 63 29.86 18.73 -13.15
N TRP A 64 30.81 17.89 -13.58
CA TRP A 64 30.56 16.46 -13.77
C TRP A 64 30.17 15.75 -12.47
N LEU A 65 30.82 16.08 -11.35
CA LEU A 65 30.50 15.51 -10.04
C LEU A 65 29.09 15.89 -9.58
N LYS A 66 28.70 17.15 -9.77
CA LYS A 66 27.34 17.62 -9.50
C LYS A 66 26.30 16.87 -10.33
N MET A 67 26.53 16.78 -11.65
CA MET A 67 25.62 16.07 -12.56
C MET A 67 25.50 14.59 -12.20
N ALA A 68 26.63 13.91 -11.94
CA ALA A 68 26.64 12.51 -11.54
C ALA A 68 25.87 12.31 -10.23
N THR A 69 26.07 13.19 -9.25
CA THR A 69 25.40 13.04 -7.95
C THR A 69 23.91 13.32 -8.05
N GLN A 70 23.49 14.34 -8.81
CA GLN A 70 22.07 14.57 -9.09
C GLN A 70 21.43 13.36 -9.78
N PHE A 71 22.11 12.77 -10.75
CA PHE A 71 21.63 11.57 -11.45
C PHE A 71 21.47 10.37 -10.50
N PHE A 72 22.51 10.04 -9.72
CA PHE A 72 22.44 8.93 -8.78
C PHE A 72 21.47 9.19 -7.63
N ALA A 73 21.36 10.42 -7.15
CA ALA A 73 20.38 10.80 -6.15
C ALA A 73 18.96 10.65 -6.67
N PHE A 74 18.69 11.07 -7.92
CA PHE A 74 17.40 10.86 -8.56
C PHE A 74 17.06 9.37 -8.68
N LEU A 75 18.01 8.54 -9.14
CA LEU A 75 17.81 7.09 -9.21
C LEU A 75 17.54 6.47 -7.83
N PHE A 76 18.26 6.92 -6.81
CA PHE A 76 18.08 6.46 -5.44
C PHE A 76 16.70 6.86 -4.88
N LEU A 77 16.27 8.10 -5.09
CA LEU A 77 14.94 8.57 -4.72
C LEU A 77 13.86 7.81 -5.48
N LEU A 78 14.06 7.51 -6.76
CA LEU A 78 13.14 6.70 -7.55
C LEU A 78 13.01 5.27 -7.01
N ALA A 79 14.11 4.66 -6.58
CA ALA A 79 14.10 3.34 -5.95
C ALA A 79 13.32 3.34 -4.63
N ILE A 80 13.50 4.38 -3.80
CA ILE A 80 12.71 4.58 -2.57
C ILE A 80 11.22 4.76 -2.92
N ALA A 81 10.90 5.62 -3.89
CA ALA A 81 9.54 5.87 -4.33
C ALA A 81 8.83 4.58 -4.78
N TYR A 82 9.52 3.74 -5.57
CA TYR A 82 9.03 2.43 -5.98
C TYR A 82 8.82 1.49 -4.79
N PHE A 83 9.77 1.43 -3.86
CA PHE A 83 9.68 0.60 -2.66
C PHE A 83 8.48 0.97 -1.77
N PHE A 84 8.21 2.27 -1.61
CA PHE A 84 7.09 2.76 -0.79
C PHE A 84 5.75 2.83 -1.54
N PHE A 85 5.74 2.64 -2.86
CA PHE A 85 4.53 2.74 -3.68
C PHE A 85 3.40 1.85 -3.16
N GLY A 86 3.66 0.58 -2.88
CA GLY A 86 2.63 -0.37 -2.41
C GLY A 86 1.95 0.06 -1.11
N THR A 87 2.75 0.43 -0.11
CA THR A 87 2.24 0.92 1.18
C THR A 87 1.43 2.21 1.02
N LEU A 88 1.95 3.20 0.29
CA LEU A 88 1.27 4.48 0.08
C LEU A 88 -0.04 4.28 -0.70
N HIS A 89 0.00 3.48 -1.76
CA HIS A 89 -1.17 3.20 -2.57
C HIS A 89 -2.27 2.50 -1.76
N ALA A 90 -1.89 1.50 -0.96
CA ALA A 90 -2.81 0.83 -0.05
C ALA A 90 -3.35 1.75 1.05
N ALA A 91 -2.55 2.69 1.56
CA ALA A 91 -3.02 3.68 2.53
C ALA A 91 -4.08 4.61 1.92
N TYR A 92 -3.81 5.15 0.72
CA TYR A 92 -4.78 6.00 0.03
C TYR A 92 -6.06 5.26 -0.35
N LEU A 93 -5.95 4.01 -0.82
CA LEU A 93 -7.14 3.22 -1.11
C LEU A 93 -7.95 2.92 0.17
N GLY A 94 -7.28 2.75 1.31
CA GLY A 94 -7.94 2.58 2.61
C GLY A 94 -8.89 3.71 2.98
N LEU A 95 -8.65 4.94 2.49
CA LEU A 95 -9.56 6.07 2.68
C LEU A 95 -10.91 5.91 1.95
N PHE A 96 -10.92 5.13 0.88
CA PHE A 96 -12.09 4.88 0.02
C PHE A 96 -12.64 3.46 0.19
N LEU A 97 -12.20 2.74 1.24
CA LEU A 97 -12.58 1.37 1.50
C LEU A 97 -14.10 1.21 1.67
N ASP A 98 -14.76 2.21 2.27
CA ASP A 98 -16.19 2.18 2.55
C ASP A 98 -17.04 2.00 1.29
N ASP A 99 -16.66 2.65 0.17
CA ASP A 99 -17.36 2.53 -1.10
C ASP A 99 -17.20 1.13 -1.71
N ILE A 100 -16.03 0.50 -1.53
CA ILE A 100 -15.75 -0.86 -2.00
C ILE A 100 -16.57 -1.87 -1.18
N VAL A 101 -16.60 -1.73 0.15
CA VAL A 101 -17.36 -2.62 1.04
C VAL A 101 -18.84 -2.56 0.72
N GLU A 102 -19.41 -1.36 0.56
CA GLU A 102 -20.81 -1.17 0.18
C GLU A 102 -21.11 -1.78 -1.19
N ALA A 103 -20.26 -1.54 -2.20
CA ALA A 103 -20.45 -2.12 -3.54
C ALA A 103 -20.42 -3.66 -3.54
N VAL A 104 -19.59 -4.28 -2.70
CA VAL A 104 -19.57 -5.75 -2.53
C VAL A 104 -20.88 -6.22 -1.89
N CYS A 105 -21.32 -5.55 -0.81
CA CYS A 105 -22.50 -5.97 -0.05
C CYS A 105 -23.79 -5.77 -0.86
N ASP A 106 -23.97 -4.62 -1.49
CA ASP A 106 -25.16 -4.33 -2.31
C ASP A 106 -25.38 -5.37 -3.41
N ARG A 107 -24.29 -5.87 -4.01
CA ARG A 107 -24.37 -6.81 -5.14
C ARG A 107 -24.45 -8.28 -4.74
N HIS A 108 -23.74 -8.69 -3.69
CA HIS A 108 -23.61 -10.12 -3.33
C HIS A 108 -24.24 -10.50 -1.99
N TYR A 109 -24.48 -9.52 -1.11
CA TYR A 109 -25.00 -9.73 0.23
C TYR A 109 -26.06 -8.68 0.59
N PRO A 110 -27.19 -8.62 -0.14
CA PRO A 110 -28.20 -7.57 0.04
C PRO A 110 -28.83 -7.56 1.44
N SER A 111 -28.74 -8.66 2.19
CA SER A 111 -29.20 -8.77 3.58
C SER A 111 -28.13 -8.42 4.62
N ALA A 112 -26.91 -8.07 4.21
CA ALA A 112 -25.84 -7.71 5.14
C ALA A 112 -26.12 -6.34 5.78
N VAL A 113 -26.01 -6.28 7.10
CA VAL A 113 -26.13 -5.02 7.85
C VAL A 113 -24.74 -4.41 7.99
N LEU A 114 -24.54 -3.22 7.44
CA LEU A 114 -23.28 -2.47 7.57
C LEU A 114 -23.34 -1.50 8.75
N ASN A 115 -22.26 -1.42 9.51
CA ASN A 115 -22.07 -0.35 10.50
C ASN A 115 -21.89 1.00 9.77
N PRO A 116 -22.09 2.15 10.45
CA PRO A 116 -21.86 3.46 9.86
C PRO A 116 -20.48 3.64 9.22
N ARG A 117 -20.39 4.55 8.24
CA ARG A 117 -19.12 4.90 7.59
C ARG A 117 -18.14 5.46 8.61
N MET A 118 -16.85 5.23 8.38
CA MET A 118 -15.82 5.82 9.23
C MET A 118 -15.75 7.32 8.93
N ASP A 119 -15.72 8.14 9.97
CA ASP A 119 -15.52 9.58 9.80
C ASP A 119 -14.13 9.86 9.19
N ALA A 120 -14.02 10.93 8.41
CA ALA A 120 -12.81 11.30 7.68
C ALA A 120 -11.59 11.43 8.61
N ALA A 121 -11.78 12.00 9.81
CA ALA A 121 -10.72 12.12 10.80
C ALA A 121 -10.18 10.75 11.25
N HIS A 122 -11.06 9.76 11.41
CA HIS A 122 -10.67 8.42 11.81
C HIS A 122 -9.96 7.68 10.67
N SER A 123 -10.44 7.82 9.43
CA SER A 123 -9.81 7.23 8.24
C SER A 123 -8.41 7.81 7.98
N ILE A 124 -8.24 9.12 8.13
CA ILE A 124 -6.93 9.78 8.04
C ILE A 124 -6.01 9.26 9.15
N LYS A 125 -6.47 9.21 10.40
CA LYS A 125 -5.68 8.69 11.52
C LYS A 125 -5.24 7.24 11.30
N SER A 126 -6.12 6.37 10.82
CA SER A 126 -5.79 4.97 10.52
C SER A 126 -4.75 4.88 9.39
N SER A 127 -4.95 5.64 8.32
CA SER A 127 -4.04 5.66 7.17
C SER A 127 -2.66 6.17 7.56
N THR A 128 -2.57 7.27 8.31
CA THR A 128 -1.31 7.80 8.85
C THR A 128 -0.63 6.79 9.76
N ARG A 129 -1.38 6.13 10.67
CA ARG A 129 -0.85 5.07 11.52
C ARG A 129 -0.28 3.92 10.68
N PHE A 130 -1.00 3.48 9.64
CA PHE A 130 -0.56 2.40 8.77
C PHE A 130 0.72 2.75 8.03
N VAL A 131 0.81 3.95 7.44
CA VAL A 131 2.03 4.43 6.76
C VAL A 131 3.20 4.49 7.74
N LEU A 132 3.02 5.09 8.92
CA LEU A 132 4.08 5.17 9.94
C LEU A 132 4.53 3.79 10.42
N LEU A 133 3.59 2.90 10.71
CA LEU A 133 3.88 1.54 11.15
C LEU A 133 4.63 0.75 10.06
N SER A 134 4.15 0.83 8.82
CA SER A 134 4.79 0.17 7.69
C SER A 134 6.19 0.73 7.43
N LEU A 135 6.36 2.06 7.53
CA LEU A 135 7.67 2.71 7.44
C LEU A 135 8.62 2.22 8.54
N SER A 136 8.18 2.23 9.81
CA SER A 136 9.01 1.77 10.93
C SER A 136 9.41 0.31 10.77
N ILE A 137 8.47 -0.57 10.41
CA ILE A 137 8.75 -2.00 10.23
C ILE A 137 9.68 -2.23 9.05
N ASN A 138 9.45 -1.56 7.91
CA ASN A 138 10.32 -1.71 6.74
C ASN A 138 11.73 -1.14 6.99
N LEU A 139 11.86 -0.07 7.79
CA LEU A 139 13.17 0.45 8.16
C LEU A 139 13.94 -0.53 9.05
N ILE A 140 13.27 -1.13 10.04
CA ILE A 140 13.86 -2.18 10.90
C ILE A 140 14.21 -3.44 10.09
N ALA A 141 13.36 -3.81 9.13
CA ALA A 141 13.57 -4.97 8.27
C ALA A 141 14.57 -4.73 7.14
N SER A 142 14.92 -3.47 6.85
CA SER A 142 15.80 -3.11 5.73
C SER A 142 17.16 -3.82 5.74
N PRO A 143 17.86 -4.04 6.87
CA PRO A 143 19.10 -4.80 6.88
C PRO A 143 18.87 -6.26 6.49
N LEU A 144 17.74 -6.85 6.90
CA LEU A 144 17.38 -8.22 6.52
C LEU A 144 17.02 -8.30 5.03
N TYR A 145 16.34 -7.30 4.48
CA TYR A 145 16.09 -7.25 3.04
C TYR A 145 17.40 -7.19 2.27
N LEU A 146 18.32 -6.30 2.64
CA LEU A 146 19.63 -6.18 2.01
C LEU A 146 20.42 -7.49 2.07
N LEU A 147 20.47 -8.15 3.23
CA LEU A 147 21.05 -9.49 3.37
C LEU A 147 20.36 -10.53 2.48
N GLY A 148 19.02 -10.50 2.43
CA GLY A 148 18.22 -11.39 1.60
C GLY A 148 18.41 -11.20 0.10
N TRP A 149 18.85 -10.01 -0.35
CA TRP A 149 19.21 -9.75 -1.75
C TRP A 149 20.54 -10.39 -2.15
N PHE A 150 21.45 -10.67 -1.20
CA PHE A 150 22.65 -11.48 -1.46
C PHE A 150 22.33 -12.98 -1.63
N PHE A 151 21.18 -13.43 -1.13
CA PHE A 151 20.70 -14.81 -1.27
C PHE A 151 19.32 -14.85 -1.95
N PRO A 152 19.20 -14.53 -3.26
CA PRO A 152 17.93 -14.63 -3.96
C PRO A 152 17.32 -16.05 -3.84
N PRO A 153 16.00 -16.20 -3.60
CA PRO A 153 14.94 -15.19 -3.58
C PRO A 153 14.57 -14.66 -2.17
N LEU A 154 15.43 -14.81 -1.16
CA LEU A 154 15.07 -14.59 0.25
C LEU A 154 14.58 -13.17 0.55
N GLY A 155 15.21 -12.14 -0.03
CA GLY A 155 14.81 -10.74 0.15
C GLY A 155 13.38 -10.47 -0.31
N LEU A 156 13.01 -10.99 -1.49
CA LEU A 156 11.64 -10.87 -2.02
C LEU A 156 10.62 -11.61 -1.15
N ILE A 157 10.96 -12.82 -0.67
CA ILE A 157 10.08 -13.59 0.21
C ILE A 157 9.80 -12.82 1.51
N LEU A 158 10.84 -12.25 2.12
CA LEU A 158 10.72 -11.45 3.35
C LEU A 158 9.84 -10.21 3.13
N GLN A 159 10.04 -9.50 2.01
CA GLN A 159 9.26 -8.33 1.67
C GLN A 159 7.78 -8.68 1.48
N VAL A 160 7.49 -9.74 0.71
CA VAL A 160 6.12 -10.24 0.50
C VAL A 160 5.46 -10.63 1.82
N TRP A 161 6.20 -11.31 2.70
CA TRP A 161 5.70 -11.74 4.00
C TRP A 161 5.38 -10.56 4.92
N ILE A 162 6.32 -9.63 5.08
CA ILE A 162 6.17 -8.50 6.00
C ILE A 162 5.05 -7.57 5.54
N ASN A 163 5.06 -7.15 4.27
CA ASN A 163 4.02 -6.30 3.72
C ASN A 163 2.67 -7.01 3.65
N GLY A 164 2.65 -8.29 3.31
CA GLY A 164 1.42 -9.10 3.32
C GLY A 164 0.79 -9.21 4.71
N ILE A 165 1.59 -9.37 5.77
CA ILE A 165 1.10 -9.34 7.15
C ILE A 165 0.52 -7.95 7.49
N LEU A 166 1.24 -6.88 7.14
CA LEU A 166 0.81 -5.50 7.40
C LEU A 166 -0.51 -5.18 6.71
N LEU A 167 -0.59 -5.42 5.40
CA LEU A 167 -1.77 -5.18 4.58
C LEU A 167 -2.97 -5.98 5.08
N GLY A 168 -2.79 -7.29 5.32
CA GLY A 168 -3.85 -8.14 5.82
C GLY A 168 -4.40 -7.67 7.18
N LYS A 169 -3.52 -7.22 8.08
CA LYS A 169 -3.94 -6.70 9.39
C LYS A 169 -4.69 -5.38 9.28
N GLU A 170 -4.21 -4.43 8.49
CA GLU A 170 -4.85 -3.11 8.36
C GLU A 170 -6.20 -3.21 7.66
N TYR A 171 -6.26 -3.85 6.49
CA TYR A 171 -7.52 -4.00 5.75
C TYR A 171 -8.53 -4.87 6.51
N GLY A 172 -8.05 -5.92 7.18
CA GLY A 172 -8.88 -6.73 8.07
C GLY A 172 -9.49 -5.90 9.21
N TYR A 173 -8.71 -5.02 9.81
CA TYR A 173 -9.18 -4.12 10.87
C TYR A 173 -10.23 -3.12 10.36
N LEU A 174 -10.00 -2.50 9.21
CA LEU A 174 -10.94 -1.55 8.60
C LEU A 174 -12.26 -2.23 8.23
N ILE A 175 -12.20 -3.40 7.59
CA ILE A 175 -13.40 -4.14 7.17
C ILE A 175 -14.17 -4.66 8.39
N ASN A 176 -13.47 -5.09 9.44
CA ASN A 176 -14.12 -5.52 10.67
C ASN A 176 -14.89 -4.39 11.37
N GLN A 177 -14.51 -3.12 11.19
CA GLN A 177 -15.28 -1.99 11.73
C GLN A 177 -16.60 -1.77 10.99
N ARG A 178 -16.66 -2.14 9.70
CA ARG A 178 -17.83 -1.94 8.84
C ARG A 178 -18.84 -3.07 8.91
N LEU A 179 -18.44 -4.22 9.46
CA LEU A 179 -19.29 -5.40 9.59
C LEU A 179 -19.69 -5.64 11.06
N PRO A 180 -20.82 -6.32 11.33
CA PRO A 180 -21.28 -6.60 12.68
C PRO A 180 -20.27 -7.43 13.47
N ARG A 181 -20.18 -7.14 14.77
CA ARG A 181 -19.19 -7.74 15.66
C ARG A 181 -19.41 -9.25 15.81
N GLU A 182 -18.45 -10.07 15.38
CA GLU A 182 -18.43 -11.51 15.64
C GLU A 182 -17.66 -11.88 16.92
N LYS A 183 -18.11 -12.95 17.59
CA LYS A 183 -17.51 -13.49 18.83
C LYS A 183 -16.01 -13.85 18.71
N ASN A 184 -15.51 -14.06 17.49
CA ASN A 184 -14.14 -14.48 17.19
C ASN A 184 -13.34 -13.46 16.34
N GLU A 185 -13.77 -12.20 16.24
CA GLU A 185 -13.11 -11.22 15.36
C GLU A 185 -11.62 -11.03 15.63
N GLY A 186 -11.22 -11.02 16.90
CA GLY A 186 -9.81 -10.88 17.29
C GLY A 186 -8.92 -12.08 16.94
N LYS A 187 -9.51 -13.20 16.50
CA LYS A 187 -8.80 -14.43 16.13
C LYS A 187 -8.68 -14.62 14.61
N GLN A 188 -9.41 -13.86 13.81
CA GLN A 188 -9.36 -13.99 12.36
C GLN A 188 -8.10 -13.31 11.81
N SER A 189 -7.20 -14.11 11.25
CA SER A 189 -6.02 -13.60 10.56
C SER A 189 -6.29 -13.51 9.05
N TYR A 190 -6.11 -12.32 8.50
CA TYR A 190 -6.15 -12.08 7.06
C TYR A 190 -4.74 -12.04 6.43
N THR A 191 -3.72 -12.53 7.14
CA THR A 191 -2.34 -12.56 6.63
C THR A 191 -2.23 -13.26 5.28
N ARG A 192 -2.94 -14.37 5.06
CA ARG A 192 -2.92 -15.08 3.77
C ARG A 192 -3.53 -14.25 2.64
N PHE A 193 -4.56 -13.44 2.94
CA PHE A 193 -5.14 -12.53 1.96
C PHE A 193 -4.13 -11.43 1.61
N GLY A 194 -3.50 -10.81 2.61
CA GLY A 194 -2.50 -9.78 2.38
C GLY A 194 -1.26 -10.30 1.64
N ILE A 195 -0.77 -11.51 1.95
CA ILE A 195 0.32 -12.15 1.20
C ILE A 195 -0.06 -12.34 -0.27
N LEU A 196 -1.28 -12.81 -0.56
CA LEU A 196 -1.72 -12.95 -1.95
C LEU A 196 -1.85 -11.59 -2.66
N ALA A 197 -2.32 -10.55 -1.97
CA ALA A 197 -2.35 -9.19 -2.51
C ALA A 197 -0.94 -8.69 -2.83
N GLU A 198 0.02 -8.94 -1.95
CA GLU A 198 1.41 -8.55 -2.15
C GLU A 198 2.08 -9.33 -3.30
N LEU A 199 1.69 -10.59 -3.52
CA LEU A 199 2.09 -11.35 -4.71
C LEU A 199 1.50 -10.76 -6.00
N ILE A 200 0.23 -10.30 -5.98
CA ILE A 200 -0.38 -9.58 -7.10
C ILE A 200 0.35 -8.25 -7.33
N TRP A 201 0.80 -7.59 -6.25
CA TRP A 201 1.55 -6.34 -6.31
C TRP A 201 2.89 -6.47 -7.05
N LEU A 202 3.52 -7.65 -7.05
CA LEU A 202 4.74 -7.88 -7.82
C LEU A 202 4.52 -7.85 -9.35
N ILE A 203 3.28 -7.99 -9.81
CA ILE A 203 2.93 -8.00 -11.23
C ILE A 203 2.69 -6.55 -11.68
N PRO A 204 3.46 -6.01 -12.64
CA PRO A 204 3.23 -4.67 -13.17
C PRO A 204 1.79 -4.48 -13.66
N VAL A 205 1.25 -3.27 -13.51
CA VAL A 205 -0.15 -2.91 -13.81
C VAL A 205 -1.17 -3.54 -12.86
N ALA A 206 -1.06 -4.83 -12.57
CA ALA A 206 -1.91 -5.52 -11.59
C ALA A 206 -1.67 -5.02 -10.15
N ASN A 207 -0.52 -4.41 -9.89
CA ASN A 207 -0.18 -3.79 -8.62
C ASN A 207 -1.14 -2.68 -8.16
N LEU A 208 -1.75 -1.96 -9.09
CA LEU A 208 -2.82 -0.99 -8.80
C LEU A 208 -4.08 -1.68 -8.26
N LEU A 209 -4.33 -2.91 -8.72
CA LEU A 209 -5.51 -3.69 -8.36
C LEU A 209 -5.33 -4.47 -7.05
N ALA A 210 -4.10 -4.71 -6.61
CA ALA A 210 -3.80 -5.50 -5.41
C ALA A 210 -4.59 -5.05 -4.14
N PRO A 211 -4.57 -3.77 -3.72
CA PRO A 211 -5.25 -3.36 -2.50
C PRO A 211 -6.79 -3.39 -2.65
N ILE A 212 -7.33 -3.15 -3.85
CA ILE A 212 -8.79 -3.19 -4.08
C ILE A 212 -9.30 -4.63 -4.11
N LEU A 213 -8.53 -5.54 -4.70
CA LEU A 213 -8.80 -6.98 -4.67
C LEU A 213 -8.73 -7.51 -3.24
N LEU A 214 -7.73 -7.08 -2.45
CA LEU A 214 -7.61 -7.43 -1.04
C LEU A 214 -8.86 -7.01 -0.26
N CYS A 215 -9.26 -5.75 -0.41
CA CYS A 215 -10.43 -5.19 0.26
C CYS A 215 -11.69 -6.00 -0.04
N SER A 216 -12.01 -6.16 -1.32
CA SER A 216 -13.20 -6.90 -1.76
C SER A 216 -13.14 -8.37 -1.34
N ALA A 217 -11.96 -9.01 -1.41
CA ALA A 217 -11.81 -10.42 -1.07
C ALA A 217 -12.03 -10.69 0.42
N ILE A 218 -11.54 -9.81 1.30
CA ILE A 218 -11.79 -9.91 2.74
C ILE A 218 -13.28 -9.69 3.04
N THR A 219 -13.93 -8.73 2.40
CA THR A 219 -15.38 -8.49 2.56
C THR A 219 -16.21 -9.70 2.14
N HIS A 220 -15.90 -10.30 0.98
CA HIS A 220 -16.51 -11.56 0.55
C HIS A 220 -16.28 -12.70 1.55
N HIS A 221 -15.07 -12.82 2.08
CA HIS A 221 -14.75 -13.86 3.05
C HIS A 221 -15.56 -13.73 4.34
N ARG A 222 -15.68 -12.51 4.86
CA ARG A 222 -16.41 -12.20 6.08
C ARG A 222 -17.91 -12.43 5.93
N ASN A 223 -18.54 -11.85 4.92
CA ASN A 223 -19.97 -12.02 4.68
C ASN A 223 -20.34 -13.46 4.29
N GLY A 224 -19.49 -14.14 3.50
CA GLY A 224 -19.69 -15.54 3.17
C GLY A 224 -19.59 -16.48 4.38
N ALA A 225 -18.78 -16.15 5.38
CA ALA A 225 -18.73 -16.89 6.64
C ALA A 225 -19.97 -16.66 7.52
N GLN A 226 -20.53 -15.45 7.51
CA GLN A 226 -21.77 -15.12 8.24
C GLN A 226 -22.98 -15.82 7.64
N ALA A 227 -23.13 -15.80 6.32
CA ALA A 227 -24.24 -16.47 5.63
C ALA A 227 -24.31 -17.97 5.98
N LYS A 228 -23.16 -18.66 6.00
CA LYS A 228 -23.09 -20.08 6.38
C LYS A 228 -23.48 -20.36 7.83
N LYS A 229 -23.18 -19.43 8.75
CA LYS A 229 -23.55 -19.55 10.17
C LYS A 229 -25.03 -19.27 10.41
N SER A 230 -25.68 -18.44 9.61
CA SER A 230 -27.11 -18.16 9.72
C SER A 230 -27.97 -19.33 9.22
N THR A 231 -27.42 -20.22 8.39
CA THR A 231 -28.11 -21.39 7.83
C THR A 231 -27.85 -22.70 8.60
N ALA A 232 -26.99 -22.68 9.61
CA ALA A 232 -26.60 -23.83 10.42
C ALA A 232 -27.16 -23.70 11.85
#